data_AF-A0A086ZWH0-F1
#
_entry.id   AF-A0A086ZWH0-F1
#
_cell.length_a   1.000
_cell.length_b   1.000
_cell.length_c   1.000
_cell.angle_alpha   90.00
_cell.angle_beta   90.00
_cell.angle_gamma   90.00
#
_symmetry.space_group_name_H-M   'P 1'
#
loop_
_entity.id
_entity.type
_entity.pdbx_description
1 polymer ?
#
loop_
_entity_poly.entity_id
_entity_poly.type
_entity_poly.pdbx_seq_one_letter_code
_entity_poly.pdbx_strand_id
1 'polypeptide(L)' 'MLAQSALDVKESFVFPPFWGYAMTAFGDEFGPVFQGSGKLDDAVAKWQSKLVDYGKQQGFTVKE' A
#
# COMPACT_ATOMS: atom_id res chain seq x y z
N MET A 1 3.26 9.38 13.89
CA MET A 1 2.71 9.72 12.56
C MET A 1 3.26 8.73 11.53
N LEU A 2 2.45 8.34 10.53
CA LEU A 2 2.58 7.16 9.65
C LEU A 2 2.37 5.81 10.33
N ALA A 3 3.15 5.47 11.36
CA ALA A 3 2.94 4.24 12.14
C ALA A 3 1.54 4.20 12.79
N GLN A 4 1.01 5.37 13.16
CA GLN A 4 -0.34 5.49 13.73
C GLN A 4 -1.45 5.39 12.66
N SER A 5 -1.19 5.82 11.42
CA SER A 5 -2.15 5.70 10.30
C SER A 5 -2.18 4.28 9.76
N ALA A 6 -1.07 3.54 9.87
CA ALA A 6 -1.02 2.10 9.65
C ALA A 6 -1.78 1.30 10.73
N LEU A 7 -2.12 1.91 11.87
CA LEU A 7 -2.95 1.31 12.92
C LEU A 7 -4.45 1.56 12.70
N ASP A 8 -4.83 2.55 11.87
CA ASP A 8 -6.22 2.76 11.42
C ASP A 8 -6.61 1.83 10.26
N VAL A 9 -5.71 0.94 9.86
CA VAL A 9 -6.07 -0.14 8.96
C VAL A 9 -6.93 -1.10 9.78
N LYS A 10 -8.25 -0.99 9.56
CA LYS A 10 -9.33 -1.87 10.02
C LYS A 10 -8.78 -3.23 10.49
N GLU A 11 -9.23 -3.71 11.65
CA GLU A 11 -8.85 -4.99 12.30
C GLU A 11 -8.82 -6.24 11.37
N SER A 12 -9.32 -6.12 10.14
CA SER A 12 -9.21 -7.05 9.02
C SER A 12 -7.87 -6.99 8.25
N PHE A 13 -6.92 -6.14 8.63
CA PHE A 13 -5.63 -6.04 7.94
C PHE A 13 -4.79 -7.28 8.21
N VAL A 14 -4.71 -8.14 7.21
CA VAL A 14 -3.80 -9.27 7.19
C VAL A 14 -2.60 -8.87 6.37
N PHE A 15 -1.39 -9.09 6.90
CA PHE A 15 -0.18 -8.90 6.11
C PHE A 15 -0.25 -9.78 4.85
N PRO A 16 -0.16 -9.19 3.64
CA PRO A 16 -0.12 -9.98 2.43
C PRO A 16 1.12 -10.89 2.42
N PRO A 17 1.04 -12.09 1.82
CA PRO A 17 2.18 -13.01 1.70
C PRO A 17 3.36 -12.44 0.89
N PHE A 18 3.15 -11.28 0.26
CA PHE A 18 4.12 -10.51 -0.50
C PHE A 18 4.51 -9.18 0.19
N TRP A 19 4.55 -9.16 1.52
CA TRP A 19 4.87 -7.96 2.31
C TRP A 19 6.16 -7.24 1.87
N GLY A 20 7.18 -7.98 1.43
CA GLY A 20 8.42 -7.37 0.89
C GLY A 20 8.16 -6.46 -0.32
N TYR A 21 7.33 -6.91 -1.28
CA TYR A 21 6.90 -6.08 -2.41
C TYR A 21 6.07 -4.88 -1.96
N ALA A 22 5.20 -5.08 -0.96
CA ALA A 22 4.37 -4.01 -0.43
C ALA A 22 5.20 -2.86 0.17
N MET A 23 6.30 -3.18 0.86
CA MET A 23 7.23 -2.17 1.40
C MET A 23 8.06 -1.47 0.33
N THR A 24 8.47 -2.20 -0.72
CA THR A 24 9.12 -1.57 -1.88
C THR A 24 8.19 -0.57 -2.57
N ALA A 25 6.96 -0.99 -2.88
CA ALA A 25 5.97 -0.15 -3.54
C ALA A 25 5.55 1.07 -2.68
N PHE A 26 5.59 0.94 -1.35
CA PHE A 26 5.31 2.06 -0.43
C PHE A 26 6.33 3.19 -0.60
N GLY A 27 7.63 2.86 -0.68
CA GLY A 27 8.68 3.86 -0.87
C GLY A 27 8.53 4.66 -2.16
N ASP A 28 8.17 3.97 -3.24
CA ASP A 28 7.99 4.58 -4.56
C ASP A 28 6.81 5.56 -4.60
N GLU A 29 5.68 5.19 -4.00
CA GLU A 29 4.44 6.01 -4.07
C GLU A 29 4.40 7.13 -3.04
N PHE A 30 4.99 6.93 -1.85
CA PHE A 30 4.98 7.93 -0.77
C PHE A 30 6.20 8.85 -0.77
N GLY A 31 7.25 8.55 -1.56
CA GLY A 31 8.42 9.42 -1.72
C GLY A 31 8.06 10.89 -2.06
N PRO A 32 7.20 11.14 -3.07
CA PRO A 32 6.74 12.50 -3.40
C PRO A 32 5.91 13.16 -2.28
N VAL A 33 5.15 12.38 -1.53
CA VAL A 33 4.36 12.88 -0.39
C VAL A 33 5.29 13.40 0.71
N PHE A 34 6.36 12.67 1.03
CA PHE A 34 7.36 13.12 2.01
C PHE A 34 8.18 14.32 1.53
N GLN A 35 8.31 14.49 0.21
CA GLN A 35 8.95 15.66 -0.39
C GLN A 35 8.00 16.87 -0.50
N GLY A 36 6.74 16.73 -0.10
CA GLY A 36 5.73 17.80 -0.14
C GLY A 36 5.16 18.11 -1.52
N SER A 37 5.45 17.28 -2.53
CA SER A 37 4.99 17.45 -3.91
C SER A 37 3.85 16.49 -4.30
N GLY A 38 3.57 15.48 -3.47
CA GLY A 38 2.50 14.50 -3.66
C GLY A 38 1.35 14.66 -2.67
N LYS A 39 0.17 14.15 -3.04
CA LYS A 39 -0.98 14.02 -2.13
C LYS A 39 -0.99 12.65 -1.49
N LEU A 40 -1.28 12.61 -0.18
CA LEU A 40 -1.36 11.36 0.59
C LEU A 40 -2.42 10.41 0.01
N ASP A 41 -3.60 10.93 -0.31
CA ASP A 41 -4.72 10.13 -0.83
C ASP A 41 -4.37 9.48 -2.17
N ASP A 42 -3.70 10.21 -3.06
CA ASP A 42 -3.26 9.69 -4.36
C ASP A 42 -2.23 8.56 -4.19
N ALA A 43 -1.29 8.72 -3.25
CA ALA A 43 -0.27 7.71 -2.95
C ALA A 43 -0.89 6.44 -2.37
N VAL A 44 -1.85 6.57 -1.46
CA VAL A 44 -2.60 5.44 -0.89
C VAL A 44 -3.35 4.68 -2.00
N ALA A 45 -4.06 5.38 -2.88
CA ALA A 45 -4.80 4.76 -3.97
C ALA A 45 -3.89 4.00 -4.94
N LYS A 46 -2.76 4.60 -5.34
CA LYS A 46 -1.77 3.94 -6.22
C LYS A 46 -1.12 2.73 -5.56
N TRP A 47 -0.76 2.85 -4.29
CA TRP A 47 -0.18 1.76 -3.52
C TRP A 47 -1.16 0.58 -3.41
N GLN A 48 -2.43 0.83 -3.08
CA GLN A 48 -3.47 -0.20 -3.05
C GLN A 48 -3.63 -0.90 -4.41
N SER A 49 -3.70 -0.14 -5.51
CA SER A 49 -3.82 -0.71 -6.86
C SER A 49 -2.66 -1.66 -7.18
N LYS A 50 -1.42 -1.26 -6.86
CA LYS A 50 -0.23 -2.12 -7.06
C LYS A 50 -0.31 -3.42 -6.27
N LEU A 51 -0.80 -3.39 -5.03
CA LEU A 51 -0.94 -4.59 -4.22
C LEU A 51 -2.02 -5.53 -4.76
N VAL A 52 -3.15 -4.98 -5.21
CA VAL A 52 -4.24 -5.76 -5.82
C VAL A 52 -3.76 -6.41 -7.12
N ASP A 53 -3.08 -5.66 -7.99
CA ASP A 53 -2.57 -6.16 -9.26
C ASP A 53 -1.48 -7.22 -9.05
N TYR A 54 -0.56 -6.97 -8.12
CA TYR A 54 0.47 -7.95 -7.77
C TYR A 54 -0.14 -9.22 -7.18
N GLY A 55 -1.11 -9.10 -6.27
CA GLY A 55 -1.83 -10.25 -5.73
C GLY A 55 -2.51 -11.09 -6.81
N LYS A 56 -3.20 -10.44 -7.76
CA LYS A 56 -3.81 -11.11 -8.92
C LYS A 56 -2.77 -11.82 -9.79
N GLN A 57 -1.63 -11.17 -10.08
CA GLN A 57 -0.54 -11.76 -10.88
C GLN A 57 0.09 -12.99 -10.21
N GLN A 58 0.18 -13.01 -8.88
CA GLN A 58 0.68 -14.15 -8.12
C GLN A 58 -0.38 -15.26 -7.94
N GLY A 59 -1.56 -15.14 -8.56
CA GLY A 59 -2.62 -16.13 -8.51
C GLY A 59 -3.52 -16.04 -7.28
N PHE A 60 -3.40 -14.99 -6.45
CA PHE A 60 -4.30 -14.76 -5.33
C PHE A 60 -5.63 -14.17 -5.81
N THR A 61 -6.72 -14.65 -5.24
CA THR A 61 -8.03 -13.99 -5.37
C THR A 61 -8.08 -12.81 -4.41
N VAL A 62 -7.80 -11.61 -4.92
CA VAL A 62 -7.91 -10.37 -4.14
C VAL A 62 -9.33 -9.82 -4.28
N LYS A 63 -10.03 -9.62 -3.15
CA LYS A 63 -11.31 -8.92 -3.10
C LYS A 63 -11.06 -7.48 -2.65
N GLU A 64 -11.60 -6.53 -3.42
CA GLU A 64 -11.58 -5.09 -3.14
C GLU A 64 -12.64 -4.71 -2.11
#